data_AF-W2YD15-F1
#
_entry.id   AF-W2YD15-F1
#
_cell.length_a   1.000
_cell.length_b   1.000
_cell.length_c   1.000
_cell.angle_alpha   90.00
_cell.angle_beta   90.00
_cell.angle_gamma   90.00
#
_symmetry.space_group_name_H-M   'P 1'
#
loop_
_entity.id
_entity.type
_entity.pdbx_description
1 polymer ?
#
loop_
_entity_poly.entity_id
_entity_poly.type
_entity_poly.pdbx_seq_one_letter_code
_entity_poly.pdbx_strand_id
1 'polypeptide(L)'
;MSARSLVSRLIPPLAGHSHKGQQGRVGVVGGSFEYTGAPYYAGISSLKTGADLCHLFCVEEAAVPIKSYSPELIVHPLLRSDAALARCEESQRSEILAKAVERIAQVLPRLDSLVIGPGLGRDASVQEIARKVIAKAREANLPLVLDGDALYLVSVDPDTVKGYRNAILTPNAMEYARLCATTRLVASIDVAQAAKIPPAQLSEALGFPVVIQKGGVDTFSDGKNSAEAFFPTEQDLCLSSDLVCANSFMG
;
A
#
# COMPACT_ATOMS: atom_id res chain seq x y z
N MET A 1 -15.62 3.19 -22.92
CA MET A 1 -14.97 1.88 -22.64
C MET A 1 -15.46 1.42 -21.27
N SER A 2 -15.93 0.19 -21.10
CA SER A 2 -16.46 -0.27 -19.80
C SER A 2 -15.33 -0.56 -18.82
N ALA A 3 -15.57 -0.41 -17.50
CA ALA A 3 -14.60 -0.75 -16.46
C ALA A 3 -14.08 -2.21 -16.61
N ARG A 4 -15.00 -3.14 -16.90
CA ARG A 4 -14.67 -4.55 -17.17
C ARG A 4 -13.67 -4.72 -18.32
N SER A 5 -13.86 -3.99 -19.42
CA SER A 5 -12.97 -4.03 -20.58
C SER A 5 -11.59 -3.45 -20.29
N LEU A 6 -11.48 -2.53 -19.32
CA LEU A 6 -10.21 -1.94 -18.93
C LEU A 6 -9.45 -2.90 -18.01
N VAL A 7 -10.12 -3.44 -17.00
CA VAL A 7 -9.56 -4.45 -16.08
C VAL A 7 -9.11 -5.71 -16.83
N SER A 8 -9.90 -6.21 -17.79
CA SER A 8 -9.53 -7.42 -18.55
C SER A 8 -8.26 -7.24 -19.39
N ARG A 9 -7.87 -6.00 -19.72
CA ARG A 9 -6.63 -5.69 -20.45
C ARG A 9 -5.42 -5.55 -19.53
N LEU A 10 -5.64 -5.38 -18.22
CA LEU A 10 -4.59 -5.28 -17.21
C LEU A 10 -4.20 -6.65 -16.64
N ILE A 11 -5.10 -7.62 -16.67
CA ILE A 11 -4.85 -8.98 -16.18
C ILE A 11 -3.93 -9.72 -17.17
N PRO A 12 -2.74 -10.18 -16.76
CA PRO A 12 -1.86 -10.94 -17.63
C PRO A 12 -2.49 -12.30 -17.98
N PRO A 13 -2.35 -12.78 -19.23
CA PRO A 13 -2.87 -14.09 -19.61
C PRO A 13 -2.06 -15.21 -18.94
N LEU A 14 -2.75 -16.26 -18.48
CA LEU A 14 -2.13 -17.49 -18.01
C LEU A 14 -1.51 -18.23 -19.22
N ALA A 15 -0.18 -18.20 -19.35
CA ALA A 15 0.52 -18.97 -20.38
C ALA A 15 0.93 -20.34 -19.83
N GLY A 16 0.69 -21.41 -20.61
CA GLY A 16 0.99 -22.80 -20.20
C GLY A 16 2.48 -23.12 -19.97
N HIS A 17 3.38 -22.20 -20.31
CA HIS A 17 4.83 -22.30 -20.09
C HIS A 17 5.33 -21.39 -18.96
N SER A 18 4.43 -20.76 -18.19
CA SER A 18 4.82 -19.87 -17.09
C SER A 18 5.28 -20.67 -15.86
N HIS A 19 6.36 -20.22 -15.24
CA HIS A 19 6.86 -20.75 -13.96
C HIS A 19 6.53 -19.81 -12.80
N LYS A 20 6.48 -20.36 -11.59
CA LYS A 20 6.23 -19.60 -10.35
C LYS A 20 7.19 -18.41 -10.22
N GLY A 21 6.63 -17.22 -10.06
CA GLY A 21 7.35 -15.95 -9.97
C GLY A 21 7.39 -15.14 -11.27
N GLN A 22 6.70 -15.58 -12.32
CA GLN A 22 6.54 -14.85 -13.58
C GLN A 22 5.21 -14.07 -13.65
N GLN A 23 4.28 -14.31 -12.73
CA GLN A 23 2.96 -13.65 -12.68
C GLN A 23 2.81 -12.72 -11.47
N GLY A 24 3.88 -12.02 -11.10
CA GLY A 24 3.84 -10.97 -10.09
C GLY A 24 4.32 -11.45 -8.72
N ARG A 25 5.27 -10.69 -8.17
CA ARG A 25 5.88 -10.88 -6.85
C ARG A 25 5.68 -9.60 -6.07
N VAL A 26 4.79 -9.64 -5.09
CA VAL A 26 4.40 -8.47 -4.30
C VAL A 26 5.14 -8.47 -2.98
N GLY A 27 5.67 -7.31 -2.59
CA GLY A 27 6.16 -7.07 -1.23
C GLY A 27 5.13 -6.32 -0.41
N VAL A 28 5.05 -6.60 0.90
CA VAL A 28 4.28 -5.82 1.88
C VAL A 28 5.19 -5.49 3.06
N VAL A 29 5.35 -4.22 3.39
CA VAL A 29 6.07 -3.74 4.58
C VAL A 29 5.05 -3.16 5.54
N GLY A 30 4.86 -3.82 6.67
CA GLY A 30 3.80 -3.47 7.63
C GLY A 30 3.78 -4.44 8.79
N GLY A 31 2.74 -4.37 9.61
CA GLY A 31 2.63 -5.19 10.81
C GLY A 31 3.44 -4.68 11.99
N SER A 32 2.72 -4.31 13.04
CA SER A 32 3.22 -3.94 14.36
C SER A 32 2.80 -4.99 15.38
N PHE A 33 3.15 -4.75 16.65
CA PHE A 33 2.71 -5.58 17.76
C PHE A 33 1.17 -5.73 17.80
N GLU A 34 0.43 -4.63 17.65
CA GLU A 34 -1.04 -4.62 17.67
C GLU A 34 -1.67 -4.99 16.32
N TYR A 35 -1.08 -4.55 15.20
CA TYR A 35 -1.73 -4.55 13.89
C TYR A 35 -1.22 -5.66 12.98
N THR A 36 -1.50 -6.92 13.31
CA THR A 36 -1.09 -8.09 12.52
C THR A 36 -2.04 -8.40 11.35
N GLY A 37 -3.32 -7.99 11.43
CA GLY A 37 -4.32 -8.28 10.41
C GLY A 37 -4.18 -7.45 9.12
N ALA A 38 -3.87 -6.16 9.24
CA ALA A 38 -3.72 -5.26 8.09
C ALA A 38 -2.69 -5.74 7.04
N PRO A 39 -1.44 -6.09 7.41
CA PRO A 39 -0.47 -6.59 6.43
C PRO A 39 -0.86 -7.97 5.88
N TYR A 40 -1.55 -8.81 6.67
CA TYR A 40 -2.08 -10.08 6.19
C TYR A 40 -3.11 -9.86 5.07
N TYR A 41 -4.09 -8.98 5.27
CA TYR A 41 -5.12 -8.71 4.26
C TYR A 41 -4.54 -8.12 2.98
N ALA A 42 -3.56 -7.22 3.08
CA ALA A 42 -2.83 -6.72 1.92
C ALA A 42 -2.11 -7.87 1.17
N GLY A 43 -1.38 -8.71 1.89
CA GLY A 43 -0.64 -9.82 1.31
C GLY A 43 -1.52 -10.90 0.69
N ILE A 44 -2.51 -11.41 1.41
CA ILE A 44 -3.38 -12.48 0.91
C ILE A 44 -4.27 -12.02 -0.26
N SER A 45 -4.67 -10.74 -0.28
CA SER A 45 -5.42 -10.17 -1.41
C SER A 45 -4.57 -10.13 -2.67
N SER A 46 -3.26 -9.88 -2.57
CA SER A 46 -2.37 -9.96 -3.73
C SER A 46 -2.32 -11.37 -4.33
N LEU A 47 -2.23 -12.40 -3.48
CA LEU A 47 -2.25 -13.79 -3.94
C LEU A 47 -3.59 -14.17 -4.55
N LYS A 48 -4.70 -13.80 -3.89
CA LYS A 48 -6.06 -14.07 -4.39
C LYS A 48 -6.41 -13.34 -5.69
N THR A 49 -5.72 -12.24 -5.99
CA THR A 49 -5.89 -11.48 -7.24
C THR A 49 -4.93 -11.90 -8.34
N GLY A 50 -4.06 -12.89 -8.08
CA GLY A 50 -3.26 -13.56 -9.11
C GLY A 50 -1.74 -13.42 -8.96
N ALA A 51 -1.23 -12.79 -7.90
CA ALA A 51 0.21 -12.77 -7.65
C ALA A 51 0.74 -14.17 -7.31
N ASP A 52 1.88 -14.55 -7.89
CA ASP A 52 2.53 -15.85 -7.64
C ASP A 52 3.16 -15.94 -6.24
N LEU A 53 3.67 -14.82 -5.74
CA LEU A 53 4.42 -14.74 -4.49
C LEU A 53 4.11 -13.44 -3.76
N CYS A 54 3.98 -13.54 -2.43
CA CYS A 54 3.89 -12.39 -1.55
C CYS A 54 4.95 -12.49 -0.44
N HIS A 55 5.86 -11.52 -0.40
CA HIS A 55 6.84 -11.33 0.66
C HIS A 55 6.31 -10.29 1.66
N LEU A 56 6.17 -10.66 2.93
CA LEU A 56 5.69 -9.76 3.98
C LEU A 56 6.81 -9.48 4.97
N PHE A 57 7.17 -8.21 5.16
CA PHE A 57 8.18 -7.74 6.10
C PHE A 57 7.50 -7.06 7.29
N CYS A 58 7.65 -7.63 8.48
CA CYS A 58 7.00 -7.14 9.70
C CYS A 58 7.93 -7.12 10.90
N VAL A 59 7.44 -6.58 12.01
CA VAL A 59 8.10 -6.76 13.32
C VAL A 59 8.08 -8.22 13.73
N GLU A 60 9.01 -8.62 14.59
CA GLU A 60 9.19 -10.02 14.98
C GLU A 60 7.96 -10.59 15.69
N GLU A 61 7.34 -9.77 16.53
CA GLU A 61 6.16 -10.07 17.32
C GLU A 61 4.92 -10.35 16.44
N ALA A 62 4.85 -9.71 15.27
CA ALA A 62 3.75 -9.89 14.32
C ALA A 62 3.90 -11.16 13.47
N ALA A 63 5.10 -11.73 13.38
CA ALA A 63 5.38 -12.77 12.41
C ALA A 63 4.67 -14.10 12.70
N VAL A 64 4.59 -14.52 13.97
CA VAL A 64 3.90 -15.77 14.34
C VAL A 64 2.39 -15.69 14.13
N PRO A 65 1.69 -14.62 14.56
CA PRO A 65 0.28 -14.43 14.23
C PRO A 65 0.00 -14.44 12.73
N ILE A 66 0.78 -13.68 11.94
CA ILE A 66 0.57 -13.59 10.48
C ILE A 66 0.78 -14.95 9.80
N LYS A 67 1.86 -15.68 10.15
CA LYS A 67 2.13 -17.03 9.61
C LYS A 67 1.03 -18.03 9.96
N SER A 68 0.36 -17.85 11.10
CA SER A 68 -0.75 -18.72 11.52
C SER A 68 -2.03 -18.49 10.71
N TYR A 69 -2.19 -17.34 10.05
CA TYR A 69 -3.36 -17.05 9.21
C TYR A 69 -3.30 -17.74 7.84
N SER A 70 -2.11 -17.86 7.24
CA SER A 70 -1.90 -18.60 5.99
C SER A 70 -0.44 -19.05 5.82
N PRO A 71 -0.20 -20.30 5.38
CA PRO A 71 1.14 -20.78 5.06
C PRO A 71 1.66 -20.27 3.70
N GLU A 72 0.84 -19.58 2.90
CA GLU A 72 1.20 -19.14 1.55
C GLU A 72 2.09 -17.88 1.54
N LEU A 73 1.99 -17.05 2.57
CA LEU A 73 2.76 -15.82 2.70
C LEU A 73 4.20 -16.12 3.14
N ILE A 74 5.17 -15.51 2.46
CA ILE A 74 6.58 -15.58 2.87
C ILE A 74 6.85 -14.45 3.86
N VAL A 75 6.73 -14.74 5.16
CA VAL A 75 6.83 -13.74 6.24
C VAL A 75 8.26 -13.62 6.79
N HIS A 76 8.80 -12.41 6.71
CA HIS A 76 10.16 -12.01 7.09
C HIS A 76 10.11 -11.08 8.33
N PRO A 77 10.47 -11.56 9.54
CA PRO A 77 10.51 -10.75 10.77
C PRO A 77 11.74 -9.83 10.81
N LEU A 78 11.80 -8.81 9.95
CA LEU A 78 12.98 -7.95 9.78
C LEU A 78 12.86 -6.60 10.47
N LEU A 79 11.65 -6.11 10.72
CA LEU A 79 11.45 -4.85 11.41
C LEU A 79 11.66 -5.06 12.92
N ARG A 80 11.99 -3.99 13.65
CA ARG A 80 12.15 -4.01 15.10
C ARG A 80 11.45 -2.77 15.68
N SER A 81 10.61 -3.00 16.68
CA SER A 81 9.90 -1.95 17.42
C SER A 81 10.84 -1.20 18.35
N ASP A 82 10.43 -0.01 18.81
CA ASP A 82 11.21 0.75 19.79
C ASP A 82 11.31 0.00 21.11
N ALA A 83 10.24 -0.72 21.50
CA ALA A 83 10.21 -1.57 22.68
C ALA A 83 11.23 -2.71 22.61
N ALA A 84 11.35 -3.39 21.45
CA ALA A 84 12.33 -4.44 21.25
C ALA A 84 13.78 -3.93 21.33
N LEU A 85 13.99 -2.66 20.99
CA LEU A 85 15.31 -2.02 20.97
C LEU A 85 15.60 -1.18 22.23
N ALA A 86 14.70 -1.17 23.22
CA ALA A 86 14.80 -0.27 24.38
C ALA A 86 16.03 -0.52 25.27
N ARG A 87 16.60 -1.74 25.22
CA ARG A 87 17.79 -2.13 25.99
C ARG A 87 19.08 -2.14 25.16
N CYS A 88 19.00 -1.72 23.90
CA CYS A 88 20.15 -1.68 23.01
C CYS A 88 20.83 -0.32 23.10
N GLU A 89 22.16 -0.34 23.09
CA GLU A 89 22.96 0.88 22.91
C GLU A 89 22.74 1.46 21.51
N GLU A 90 22.96 2.76 21.34
CA GLU A 90 22.69 3.47 20.07
C GLU A 90 23.44 2.86 18.87
N SER A 91 24.68 2.41 19.08
CA SER A 91 25.46 1.73 18.05
C SER A 91 24.84 0.41 17.61
N GLN A 92 24.32 -0.38 18.56
CA GLN A 92 23.63 -1.64 18.30
C GLN A 92 22.31 -1.40 17.59
N ARG A 93 21.54 -0.37 18.02
CA ARG A 93 20.29 0.03 17.37
C ARG A 93 20.56 0.33 15.90
N SER A 94 21.52 1.21 15.62
CA SER A 94 21.90 1.59 14.26
C SER A 94 22.30 0.39 13.39
N GLU A 95 23.09 -0.54 13.93
CA GLU A 95 23.49 -1.77 13.23
C GLU A 95 22.29 -2.67 12.90
N ILE A 96 21.37 -2.87 13.85
CA ILE A 96 20.16 -3.68 13.66
C ILE A 96 19.27 -3.08 12.56
N LEU A 97 19.02 -1.76 12.59
CA LEU A 97 18.22 -1.08 11.58
C LEU A 97 18.89 -1.15 10.20
N ALA A 98 20.20 -0.95 10.12
CA ALA A 98 20.96 -1.05 8.87
C ALA A 98 20.86 -2.45 8.27
N LYS A 99 21.03 -3.50 9.09
CA LYS A 99 20.92 -4.89 8.67
C LYS A 99 19.50 -5.25 8.23
N ALA A 100 18.47 -4.72 8.88
CA ALA A 100 17.08 -4.90 8.46
C ALA A 100 16.87 -4.33 7.05
N VAL A 101 17.29 -3.09 6.81
CA VAL A 101 17.20 -2.42 5.50
C VAL A 101 17.97 -3.19 4.44
N GLU A 102 19.20 -3.63 4.73
CA GLU A 102 20.03 -4.39 3.80
C GLU A 102 19.34 -5.69 3.37
N ARG A 103 18.79 -6.45 4.32
CA ARG A 103 18.09 -7.70 4.03
C ARG A 103 16.82 -7.49 3.22
N ILE A 104 16.07 -6.41 3.47
CA ILE A 104 14.91 -6.05 2.65
C ILE A 104 15.38 -5.66 1.24
N ALA A 105 16.42 -4.83 1.14
CA ALA A 105 16.98 -4.37 -0.13
C ALA A 105 17.47 -5.51 -1.03
N GLN A 106 17.96 -6.62 -0.47
CA GLN A 106 18.33 -7.82 -1.24
C GLN A 106 17.12 -8.51 -1.90
N VAL A 107 15.91 -8.32 -1.37
CA VAL A 107 14.67 -8.89 -1.93
C VAL A 107 14.04 -7.96 -2.96
N LEU A 108 14.18 -6.64 -2.80
CA LEU A 108 13.52 -5.64 -3.67
C LEU A 108 13.68 -5.88 -5.19
N PRO A 109 14.87 -6.23 -5.73
CA PRO A 109 15.04 -6.47 -7.18
C PRO A 109 14.22 -7.65 -7.73
N ARG A 110 13.69 -8.50 -6.86
CA ARG A 110 12.86 -9.66 -7.22
C ARG A 110 11.37 -9.33 -7.16
N LEU A 111 11.00 -8.17 -6.63
CA LEU A 111 9.60 -7.76 -6.53
C LEU A 111 9.19 -7.01 -7.78
N ASP A 112 7.91 -7.13 -8.12
CA ASP A 112 7.29 -6.38 -9.21
C ASP A 112 6.48 -5.18 -8.66
N SER A 113 6.11 -5.21 -7.37
CA SER A 113 5.56 -4.06 -6.64
C SER A 113 5.78 -4.18 -5.13
N LEU A 114 5.69 -3.06 -4.41
CA LEU A 114 5.85 -3.00 -2.95
C LEU A 114 4.77 -2.12 -2.31
N VAL A 115 4.02 -2.71 -1.38
CA VAL A 115 3.05 -2.02 -0.52
C VAL A 115 3.73 -1.69 0.79
N ILE A 116 3.57 -0.47 1.29
CA ILE A 116 4.14 -0.04 2.57
C ILE A 116 3.06 0.64 3.39
N GLY A 117 2.99 0.30 4.68
CA GLY A 117 2.16 0.99 5.66
C GLY A 117 1.02 0.21 6.32
N PRO A 118 0.43 -0.87 5.75
CA PRO A 118 -0.62 -1.64 6.44
C PRO A 118 -0.18 -2.13 7.82
N GLY A 119 -0.72 -1.50 8.87
CA GLY A 119 -0.37 -1.81 10.26
C GLY A 119 1.10 -1.58 10.59
N LEU A 120 1.82 -0.70 9.90
CA LEU A 120 3.25 -0.47 10.12
C LEU A 120 3.54 0.09 11.53
N GLY A 121 2.58 0.84 12.11
CA GLY A 121 2.78 1.50 13.39
C GLY A 121 3.65 2.75 13.26
N ARG A 122 3.96 3.37 14.40
CA ARG A 122 4.65 4.68 14.45
C ARG A 122 5.91 4.68 15.33
N ASP A 123 6.43 3.51 15.65
CA ASP A 123 7.75 3.37 16.27
C ASP A 123 8.80 4.06 15.40
N ALA A 124 9.69 4.85 16.02
CA ALA A 124 10.70 5.63 15.33
C ALA A 124 11.65 4.72 14.53
N SER A 125 12.07 3.61 15.13
CA SER A 125 12.87 2.57 14.48
C SER A 125 12.22 1.97 13.23
N VAL A 126 10.92 1.66 13.28
CA VAL A 126 10.17 1.10 12.15
C VAL A 126 10.01 2.14 11.04
N GLN A 127 9.67 3.38 11.40
CA GLN A 127 9.54 4.49 10.47
C GLN A 127 10.87 4.81 9.76
N GLU A 128 12.00 4.71 10.48
CA GLU A 128 13.33 4.86 9.90
C GLU A 128 13.64 3.76 8.87
N ILE A 129 13.36 2.49 9.20
CA ILE A 129 13.50 1.38 8.25
C ILE A 129 12.62 1.63 7.02
N ALA A 130 11.34 1.97 7.21
CA ALA A 130 10.41 2.20 6.12
C ALA A 130 10.89 3.32 5.18
N ARG A 131 11.37 4.44 5.72
CA ARG A 131 11.94 5.55 4.95
C ARG A 131 13.15 5.09 4.11
N LYS A 132 14.06 4.33 4.71
CA LYS A 132 15.25 3.79 4.01
C LYS A 132 14.85 2.76 2.94
N VAL A 133 13.85 1.93 3.20
CA VAL A 133 13.30 0.97 2.23
C VAL A 133 12.63 1.68 1.06
N ILE A 134 11.87 2.76 1.30
CA ILE A 134 11.29 3.58 0.23
C ILE A 134 12.39 4.15 -0.65
N ALA A 135 13.46 4.70 -0.06
CA ALA A 135 14.60 5.21 -0.83
C ALA A 135 15.22 4.12 -1.72
N LYS A 136 15.43 2.91 -1.17
CA LYS A 136 15.96 1.78 -1.95
C LYS A 136 15.01 1.28 -3.05
N ALA A 137 13.71 1.27 -2.78
CA ALA A 137 12.72 0.91 -3.80
C ALA A 137 12.66 1.95 -4.93
N ARG A 138 12.83 3.25 -4.61
CA ARG A 138 12.96 4.33 -5.60
C ARG A 138 14.21 4.18 -6.46
N GLU A 139 15.36 3.87 -5.86
CA GLU A 139 16.60 3.57 -6.59
C GLU A 139 16.41 2.42 -7.58
N ALA A 140 15.60 1.42 -7.22
CA ALA A 140 15.25 0.27 -8.07
C ALA A 140 14.09 0.54 -9.06
N ASN A 141 13.52 1.76 -9.08
CA ASN A 141 12.34 2.13 -9.86
C ASN A 141 11.13 1.17 -9.66
N LEU A 142 10.99 0.61 -8.45
CA LEU A 142 9.93 -0.33 -8.10
C LEU A 142 8.59 0.39 -7.89
N PRO A 143 7.47 -0.08 -8.47
CA PRO A 143 6.15 0.47 -8.19
C PRO A 143 5.82 0.39 -6.69
N LEU A 144 5.44 1.53 -6.11
CA LEU A 144 5.11 1.65 -4.69
C LEU A 144 3.62 1.91 -4.48
N VAL A 145 3.03 1.26 -3.49
CA VAL A 145 1.72 1.62 -2.94
C VAL A 145 1.93 2.02 -1.48
N LEU A 146 1.57 3.25 -1.13
CA LEU A 146 1.73 3.80 0.21
C LEU A 146 0.34 3.99 0.83
N ASP A 147 0.09 3.26 1.91
CA ASP A 147 -1.19 3.25 2.61
C ASP A 147 -1.01 3.48 4.11
N GLY A 148 -2.05 3.91 4.81
CA GLY A 148 -2.06 4.02 6.28
C GLY A 148 -0.85 4.75 6.86
N ASP A 149 -0.07 4.08 7.72
CA ASP A 149 1.07 4.69 8.42
C ASP A 149 2.24 5.07 7.50
N ALA A 150 2.30 4.56 6.27
CA ALA A 150 3.25 5.10 5.28
C ALA A 150 2.84 6.50 4.81
N LEU A 151 1.54 6.80 4.75
CA LEU A 151 1.07 8.15 4.44
C LEU A 151 1.31 9.11 5.60
N TYR A 152 1.33 8.60 6.83
CA TYR A 152 1.83 9.38 7.97
C TYR A 152 3.31 9.76 7.76
N LEU A 153 4.18 8.82 7.37
CA LEU A 153 5.57 9.12 7.02
C LEU A 153 5.67 10.20 5.95
N VAL A 154 4.90 10.09 4.88
CA VAL A 154 4.85 11.11 3.80
C VAL A 154 4.38 12.47 4.31
N SER A 155 3.43 12.50 5.26
CA SER A 155 2.95 13.76 5.84
C SER A 155 3.98 14.44 6.75
N VAL A 156 4.94 13.68 7.28
CA VAL A 156 6.06 14.21 8.09
C VAL A 156 7.23 14.61 7.19
N ASP A 157 7.56 13.78 6.20
CA ASP A 157 8.65 13.97 5.25
C ASP A 157 8.16 13.71 3.80
N PRO A 158 7.60 14.73 3.12
CA PRO A 158 7.13 14.62 1.74
C PRO A 158 8.22 14.22 0.74
N ASP A 159 9.49 14.53 1.04
CA ASP A 159 10.60 14.20 0.14
C ASP A 159 10.82 12.69 0.01
N THR A 160 10.24 11.90 0.93
CA THR A 160 10.12 10.44 0.84
C THR A 160 9.52 9.99 -0.50
N VAL A 161 8.55 10.74 -1.05
CA VAL A 161 7.85 10.40 -2.30
C VAL A 161 7.97 11.46 -3.37
N LYS A 162 8.47 12.66 -3.03
CA LYS A 162 8.47 13.79 -3.93
C LYS A 162 9.19 13.49 -5.25
N GLY A 163 8.50 13.72 -6.36
CA GLY A 163 9.02 13.48 -7.71
C GLY A 163 9.06 12.02 -8.14
N TYR A 164 8.58 11.09 -7.32
CA TYR A 164 8.55 9.67 -7.66
C TYR A 164 7.18 9.26 -8.22
N ARG A 165 7.07 9.28 -9.55
CA ARG A 165 5.81 9.04 -10.27
C ARG A 165 5.31 7.60 -10.19
N ASN A 166 6.20 6.65 -9.89
CA ASN A 166 5.86 5.23 -9.77
C ASN A 166 5.33 4.90 -8.36
N ALA A 167 4.68 5.86 -7.69
CA ALA A 167 4.02 5.69 -6.41
C ALA A 167 2.52 5.92 -6.54
N ILE A 168 1.75 5.13 -5.78
CA ILE A 168 0.31 5.28 -5.59
C ILE A 168 0.08 5.53 -4.10
N LEU A 169 -0.56 6.65 -3.77
CA LEU A 169 -0.95 7.01 -2.41
C LEU A 169 -2.44 6.72 -2.25
N THR A 170 -2.84 6.05 -1.17
CA THR A 170 -4.24 5.67 -0.93
C THR A 170 -4.84 6.32 0.33
N PRO A 171 -4.81 7.65 0.48
CA PRO A 171 -5.30 8.31 1.69
C PRO A 171 -6.80 8.16 1.90
N ASN A 172 -7.19 7.87 3.15
CA ASN A 172 -8.54 8.22 3.63
C ASN A 172 -8.67 9.73 3.84
N ALA A 173 -9.88 10.20 4.20
CA ALA A 173 -10.17 11.62 4.37
C ALA A 173 -9.23 12.34 5.37
N MET A 174 -8.85 11.69 6.48
CA MET A 174 -7.93 12.26 7.48
C MET A 174 -6.48 12.31 6.99
N GLU A 175 -6.02 11.25 6.33
CA GLU A 175 -4.69 11.21 5.71
C GLU A 175 -4.57 12.23 4.59
N TYR A 176 -5.61 12.39 3.78
CA TYR A 176 -5.67 13.36 2.70
C TYR A 176 -5.57 14.79 3.24
N ALA A 177 -6.29 15.10 4.32
CA ALA A 177 -6.19 16.39 4.99
C ALA A 177 -4.80 16.68 5.55
N ARG A 178 -4.13 15.67 6.13
CA ARG A 178 -2.73 15.80 6.56
C ARG A 178 -1.80 16.12 5.40
N LEU A 179 -1.91 15.37 4.29
CA LEU A 179 -1.07 15.57 3.12
C LEU A 179 -1.31 16.96 2.49
N CYS A 180 -2.56 17.42 2.40
CA CYS A 180 -2.90 18.76 1.90
C CYS A 180 -2.32 19.87 2.78
N ALA A 181 -2.36 19.70 4.12
CA ALA A 181 -1.79 20.67 5.05
C ALA A 181 -0.26 20.71 4.93
N THR A 182 0.40 19.55 4.90
CA THR A 182 1.86 19.45 4.74
C THR A 182 2.35 20.06 3.42
N THR A 183 1.57 19.90 2.35
CA THR A 183 1.86 20.49 1.03
C THR A 183 1.40 21.94 0.87
N ARG A 184 0.87 22.56 1.93
CA ARG A 184 0.38 23.95 1.97
C ARG A 184 -0.79 24.25 1.01
N LEU A 185 -1.53 23.22 0.60
CA LEU A 185 -2.78 23.37 -0.16
C LEU A 185 -3.93 23.84 0.73
N VAL A 186 -3.85 23.54 2.03
CA VAL A 186 -4.73 24.07 3.08
C VAL A 186 -3.88 24.61 4.23
N ALA A 187 -4.43 25.57 4.99
CA ALA A 187 -3.70 26.25 6.06
C ALA A 187 -3.49 25.37 7.32
N SER A 188 -4.40 24.41 7.55
CA SER A 188 -4.38 23.50 8.69
C SER A 188 -5.02 22.17 8.32
N ILE A 189 -4.89 21.17 9.20
CA ILE A 189 -5.52 19.86 9.00
C ILE A 189 -7.04 20.01 9.19
N ASP A 190 -7.76 20.13 8.07
CA ASP A 190 -9.22 20.24 8.02
C ASP A 190 -9.75 19.35 6.89
N VAL A 191 -10.58 18.36 7.25
CA VAL A 191 -11.14 17.38 6.30
C VAL A 191 -12.10 18.03 5.31
N ALA A 192 -12.91 19.00 5.75
CA ALA A 192 -13.91 19.64 4.90
C ALA A 192 -13.26 20.57 3.88
N GLN A 193 -12.17 21.24 4.24
CA GLN A 193 -11.37 22.02 3.29
C GLN A 193 -10.60 21.11 2.36
N ALA A 194 -9.92 20.09 2.89
CA ALA A 194 -9.15 19.16 2.09
C ALA A 194 -10.02 18.40 1.08
N ALA A 195 -11.25 18.02 1.43
CA ALA A 195 -12.17 17.36 0.50
C ALA A 195 -12.48 18.19 -0.76
N LYS A 196 -12.32 19.51 -0.71
CA LYS A 196 -12.50 20.42 -1.86
C LYS A 196 -11.26 20.53 -2.74
N ILE A 197 -10.10 20.07 -2.26
CA ILE A 197 -8.85 20.09 -3.00
C ILE A 197 -8.84 18.88 -3.95
N PRO A 198 -8.78 19.09 -5.27
CA PRO A 198 -8.72 17.98 -6.23
C PRO A 198 -7.44 17.15 -6.04
N PRO A 199 -7.50 15.80 -6.16
CA PRO A 199 -6.32 14.93 -6.06
C PRO A 199 -5.19 15.30 -7.01
N ALA A 200 -5.52 15.91 -8.16
CA ALA A 200 -4.55 16.42 -9.12
C ALA A 200 -3.59 17.48 -8.51
N GLN A 201 -4.11 18.38 -7.67
CA GLN A 201 -3.30 19.42 -7.03
C GLN A 201 -2.34 18.80 -5.99
N LEU A 202 -2.82 17.82 -5.22
CA LEU A 202 -1.97 17.11 -4.27
C LEU A 202 -0.90 16.28 -4.99
N SER A 203 -1.26 15.61 -6.08
CA SER A 203 -0.33 14.90 -6.95
C SER A 203 0.76 15.84 -7.48
N GLU A 204 0.38 16.98 -8.05
CA GLU A 204 1.34 17.98 -8.55
C GLU A 204 2.28 18.50 -7.45
N ALA A 205 1.74 18.84 -6.27
CA ALA A 205 2.53 19.31 -5.13
C ALA A 205 3.56 18.27 -4.63
N LEU A 206 3.24 16.98 -4.75
CA LEU A 206 4.12 15.85 -4.43
C LEU A 206 4.99 15.40 -5.62
N GLY A 207 4.96 16.10 -6.75
CA GLY A 207 5.79 15.76 -7.92
C GLY A 207 5.25 14.59 -8.74
N PHE A 208 3.95 14.53 -8.90
CA PHE A 208 3.19 13.63 -9.78
C PHE A 208 3.16 12.12 -9.43
N PRO A 209 3.08 11.69 -8.14
CA PRO A 209 2.62 10.34 -7.84
C PRO A 209 1.11 10.22 -8.08
N VAL A 210 0.60 9.01 -8.27
CA VAL A 210 -0.85 8.78 -8.33
C VAL A 210 -1.45 8.94 -6.93
N VAL A 211 -2.52 9.71 -6.79
CA VAL A 211 -3.23 9.90 -5.54
C VAL A 211 -4.65 9.34 -5.70
N ILE A 212 -5.06 8.45 -4.80
CA ILE A 212 -6.41 7.88 -4.70
C ILE A 212 -7.07 8.42 -3.44
N GLN A 213 -7.93 9.41 -3.58
CA GLN A 213 -8.73 9.96 -2.49
C GLN A 213 -9.94 9.05 -2.24
N LYS A 214 -9.88 8.29 -1.14
CA LYS A 214 -10.97 7.36 -0.76
C LYS A 214 -12.17 8.11 -0.19
N GLY A 215 -13.39 7.76 -0.61
CA GLY A 215 -14.62 8.41 -0.19
C GLY A 215 -15.88 7.63 -0.55
N GLY A 216 -17.05 8.29 -0.58
CA GLY A 216 -18.26 7.68 -1.14
C GLY A 216 -18.15 7.42 -2.64
N VAL A 217 -17.35 8.25 -3.33
CA VAL A 217 -16.84 8.02 -4.68
C VAL A 217 -15.33 8.19 -4.58
N ASP A 218 -14.57 7.20 -5.06
CA ASP A 218 -13.12 7.28 -5.04
C ASP A 218 -12.66 8.11 -6.23
N THR A 219 -11.87 9.16 -5.97
CA THR A 219 -11.30 10.01 -7.03
C THR A 219 -9.80 9.74 -7.10
N PHE A 220 -9.28 9.48 -8.30
CA PHE A 220 -7.86 9.23 -8.50
C PHE A 220 -7.26 10.14 -9.57
N SER A 221 -6.01 10.57 -9.37
CA SER A 221 -5.32 11.44 -10.32
C SER A 221 -3.80 11.22 -10.33
N ASP A 222 -3.19 11.33 -11.51
CA ASP A 222 -1.73 11.38 -11.72
C ASP A 222 -1.19 12.82 -11.85
N GLY A 223 -2.04 13.81 -11.52
CA GLY A 223 -1.76 15.25 -11.66
C GLY A 223 -2.09 15.82 -13.04
N LYS A 224 -2.34 14.97 -14.06
CA LYS A 224 -2.72 15.39 -15.42
C LYS A 224 -4.09 14.87 -15.82
N ASN A 225 -4.35 13.62 -15.50
CA ASN A 225 -5.58 12.90 -15.74
C ASN A 225 -6.24 12.63 -14.40
N SER A 226 -7.57 12.68 -14.37
CA SER A 226 -8.37 12.33 -13.21
C SER A 226 -9.51 11.42 -13.64
N ALA A 227 -9.89 10.50 -12.77
CA ALA A 227 -11.07 9.68 -12.96
C ALA A 227 -11.71 9.34 -11.61
N GLU A 228 -12.96 8.94 -11.67
CA GLU A 228 -13.79 8.60 -10.52
C GLU A 228 -14.21 7.14 -10.64
N ALA A 229 -14.18 6.43 -9.51
CA ALA A 229 -14.70 5.07 -9.38
C ALA A 229 -15.82 5.06 -8.35
N PHE A 230 -16.98 4.60 -8.78
CA PHE A 230 -18.10 4.30 -7.90
C PHE A 230 -18.06 2.81 -7.56
N PHE A 231 -17.88 2.48 -6.29
CA PHE A 231 -18.07 1.12 -5.80
C PHE A 231 -19.50 1.02 -5.25
N PRO A 232 -20.42 0.32 -5.95
CA PRO A 232 -21.78 0.15 -5.46
C PRO A 232 -21.76 -0.54 -4.10
N THR A 233 -22.56 -0.04 -3.16
CA THR A 233 -22.74 -0.68 -1.86
C THR A 233 -23.51 -2.01 -2.04
N GLU A 234 -23.50 -2.90 -1.04
CA GLU A 234 -24.31 -4.14 -1.09
C GLU A 234 -25.81 -3.86 -1.36
N GLN A 235 -26.31 -2.69 -0.95
CA GLN A 235 -27.68 -2.25 -1.25
C GLN A 235 -27.90 -1.90 -2.73
N ASP A 236 -26.90 -1.32 -3.39
CA ASP A 236 -26.96 -0.98 -4.82
C ASP A 236 -26.84 -2.23 -5.71
N LEU A 237 -26.10 -3.24 -5.25
CA LEU A 237 -25.99 -4.54 -5.93
C LEU A 237 -27.31 -5.32 -5.89
N CYS A 238 -28.03 -5.30 -4.77
CA CYS A 238 -29.36 -5.91 -4.64
C CYS A 238 -30.44 -5.24 -5.50
N LEU A 239 -30.35 -3.93 -5.74
CA LEU A 239 -31.29 -3.22 -6.62
C LEU A 239 -31.02 -3.47 -8.12
N SER A 240 -29.83 -3.96 -8.47
CA SER A 240 -29.48 -4.34 -9.85
C SER A 240 -29.84 -5.79 -10.20
N SER A 241 -30.13 -6.64 -9.21
CA SER A 241 -30.49 -8.05 -9.42
C SER A 241 -31.93 -8.32 -9.86
N ASP A 242 -32.81 -7.31 -9.86
CA ASP A 242 -34.21 -7.48 -10.30
C ASP A 242 -34.38 -7.61 -11.83
N LEU A 243 -33.29 -7.60 -12.61
CA LEU A 243 -33.31 -7.79 -14.06
C LEU A 243 -32.67 -9.10 -14.56
N VAL A 244 -32.27 -10.03 -13.67
CA VAL A 244 -31.74 -11.35 -14.07
C VAL A 244 -32.56 -12.52 -13.49
N CYS A 245 -33.57 -12.28 -12.65
CA CYS A 245 -34.54 -13.31 -12.25
C CYS A 245 -35.66 -13.47 -13.28
N ALA A 246 -35.31 -13.86 -14.52
CA ALA A 246 -36.28 -14.43 -15.45
C ALA A 246 -35.60 -15.52 -16.29
N ASN A 247 -36.13 -16.74 -16.17
CA ASN A 247 -35.85 -17.93 -16.98
C ASN A 247 -34.49 -18.60 -16.81
N SER A 248 -34.41 -19.55 -15.88
CA SER A 248 -34.11 -20.96 -16.22
C SER A 248 -34.05 -21.82 -14.96
N PHE A 249 -35.16 -22.46 -14.59
CA PHE A 249 -35.19 -23.82 -14.05
C PHE A 249 -36.63 -24.34 -14.21
N MET A 250 -36.91 -24.92 -15.38
CA MET A 250 -37.92 -25.95 -15.49
C MET A 250 -37.37 -27.18 -14.76
N GLY A 251 -38.12 -27.66 -13.78
CA GLY A 251 -38.07 -28.99 -13.18
C GLY A 251 -39.51 -29.38 -12.87
#